data_AF-A0A968ILR6-F1
#
_entry.id   AF-A0A968ILR6-F1
#
_cell.length_a   1.000
_cell.length_b   1.000
_cell.length_c   1.000
_cell.angle_alpha   90.00
_cell.angle_beta   90.00
_cell.angle_gamma   90.00
#
_symmetry.space_group_name_H-M   'P 1'
#
loop_
_entity.id
_entity.type
_entity.pdbx_description
1 polymer ?
#
loop_
_entity_poly.entity_id
_entity_poly.type
_entity_poly.pdbx_seq_one_letter_code
_entity_poly.pdbx_strand_id
1 'polypeptide(L)'
;MSDLQREELAIQKEIRFAEDQLVLWIQKHMDDFEIHARQVRQKAERENDRNKKNYGKLEESQFRNVIRVAETTDSPEVIKNFLLYQLGRDNKWGAGKDSLAVKIIADIGSADSDSRLYTLAHKVAHGAASQNIHSIWLDLIRRYLGYGSRYLVYLNKKTKRNK
;
A
#
# COMPACT_ATOMS: atom_id res chain seq x y z
N MET A 1 -12.10 -18.99 -27.72
CA MET A 1 -12.05 -18.15 -26.50
C MET A 1 -13.46 -17.72 -26.18
N SER A 2 -13.89 -17.92 -24.93
CA SER A 2 -15.18 -17.39 -24.46
C SER A 2 -15.12 -15.87 -24.28
N ASP A 3 -16.27 -15.21 -24.24
CA ASP A 3 -16.34 -13.76 -24.03
C ASP A 3 -15.76 -13.35 -22.67
N LEU A 4 -15.97 -14.17 -21.64
CA LEU A 4 -15.33 -14.01 -20.32
C LEU A 4 -13.80 -14.02 -20.39
N GLN A 5 -13.21 -14.92 -21.18
CA GLN A 5 -11.76 -14.98 -21.36
C GLN A 5 -11.20 -13.74 -22.09
N ARG A 6 -11.98 -13.18 -23.02
CA ARG A 6 -11.58 -11.96 -23.75
C ARG A 6 -11.63 -10.73 -22.85
N GLU A 7 -12.67 -10.62 -22.03
CA GLU A 7 -12.80 -9.55 -21.04
C GLU A 7 -11.67 -9.59 -20.02
N GLU A 8 -11.40 -10.77 -19.43
CA GLU A 8 -10.30 -10.97 -18.47
C GLU A 8 -8.94 -10.58 -19.07
N LEU A 9 -8.67 -10.97 -20.32
CA LEU A 9 -7.43 -10.60 -21.01
C LEU A 9 -7.34 -9.07 -21.25
N ALA A 10 -8.46 -8.40 -21.52
CA ALA A 10 -8.49 -6.95 -21.67
C ALA A 10 -8.20 -6.24 -20.34
N ILE A 11 -8.83 -6.69 -19.25
CA ILE A 11 -8.58 -6.19 -17.89
C ILE A 11 -7.09 -6.34 -17.54
N GLN A 12 -6.50 -7.51 -17.77
CA GLN A 12 -5.09 -7.75 -17.46
C GLN A 12 -4.14 -6.85 -18.26
N LYS A 13 -4.47 -6.50 -19.51
CA LYS A 13 -3.69 -5.55 -20.31
C LYS A 13 -3.79 -4.14 -19.74
N GLU A 14 -4.99 -3.68 -19.41
CA GLU A 14 -5.21 -2.36 -18.82
C GLU A 14 -4.55 -2.22 -17.44
N ILE A 15 -4.61 -3.27 -16.61
CA ILE A 15 -3.88 -3.32 -15.34
C ILE A 15 -2.38 -3.17 -15.58
N ARG A 16 -1.82 -3.81 -16.61
CA ARG A 16 -0.38 -3.69 -16.92
C ARG A 16 0.03 -2.25 -17.24
N PHE A 17 -0.80 -1.49 -17.95
CA PHE A 17 -0.56 -0.07 -18.19
C PHE A 17 -0.65 0.78 -16.92
N ALA A 18 -1.44 0.33 -15.94
CA ALA A 18 -1.60 0.97 -14.65
C ALA A 18 -0.47 0.65 -13.64
N GLU A 19 0.34 -0.40 -13.86
CA GLU A 19 1.33 -0.88 -12.89
C GLU A 19 2.37 0.19 -12.50
N ASP A 20 2.85 0.98 -13.46
CA ASP A 20 3.82 2.04 -13.18
C ASP A 20 3.27 3.07 -12.18
N GLN A 21 1.98 3.42 -12.28
CA GLN A 21 1.35 4.34 -11.34
C GLN A 21 1.27 3.74 -9.93
N LEU A 22 0.91 2.46 -9.82
CA LEU A 22 0.87 1.75 -8.54
C LEU A 22 2.24 1.78 -7.86
N VAL A 23 3.29 1.45 -8.64
CA VAL A 23 4.68 1.44 -8.17
C VAL A 23 5.11 2.82 -7.70
N LEU A 24 4.89 3.85 -8.53
CA LEU A 24 5.29 5.22 -8.22
C LEU A 24 4.61 5.73 -6.95
N TRP A 25 3.32 5.48 -6.77
CA TRP A 25 2.58 5.93 -5.59
C TRP A 25 3.09 5.27 -4.31
N ILE A 26 3.20 3.95 -4.28
CA ILE A 26 3.63 3.26 -3.05
C ILE A 26 5.09 3.56 -2.72
N GLN A 27 5.98 3.62 -3.71
CA GLN A 27 7.39 3.95 -3.49
C GLN A 27 7.54 5.35 -2.93
N LYS A 28 6.84 6.33 -3.53
CA LYS A 28 6.84 7.71 -3.02
C LYS A 28 6.40 7.76 -1.56
N HIS A 29 5.30 7.10 -1.21
CA HIS A 29 4.83 7.07 0.18
C HIS A 29 5.83 6.44 1.15
N MET A 30 6.49 5.36 0.72
CA MET A 30 7.49 4.69 1.54
C MET A 30 8.78 5.49 1.69
N ASP A 31 9.21 6.20 0.64
CA ASP A 31 10.37 7.09 0.68
C ASP A 31 10.11 8.29 1.60
N ASP A 32 8.98 8.97 1.41
CA ASP A 32 8.55 10.09 2.26
C ASP A 32 8.47 9.63 3.73
N PHE A 33 7.91 8.44 3.97
CA PHE A 33 7.80 7.85 5.30
C PHE A 33 9.16 7.53 5.92
N GLU A 34 10.09 6.92 5.18
CA GLU A 34 11.41 6.57 5.71
C GLU A 34 12.25 7.82 6.00
N ILE A 35 12.12 8.88 5.20
CA ILE A 35 12.73 10.19 5.48
C ILE A 35 12.20 10.74 6.81
N HIS A 36 10.89 10.79 6.98
CA HIS A 36 10.26 11.25 8.22
C HIS A 36 10.68 10.39 9.42
N ALA A 37 10.63 9.06 9.28
CA ALA A 37 10.95 8.13 10.34
C ALA A 37 12.41 8.26 10.80
N ARG A 38 13.35 8.52 9.88
CA ARG A 38 14.75 8.83 10.25
C ARG A 38 14.85 10.08 11.12
N GLN A 39 14.16 11.15 10.75
CA GLN A 39 14.17 12.40 11.53
C GLN A 39 13.60 12.17 12.94
N VAL A 40 12.48 11.45 13.04
CA VAL A 40 11.86 11.10 14.33
C VAL A 40 12.82 10.27 15.20
N ARG A 41 13.47 9.25 14.63
CA ARG A 41 14.42 8.40 15.35
C ARG A 41 15.66 9.17 15.82
N GLN A 42 16.22 10.03 14.97
CA GLN A 42 17.39 10.86 15.32
C GLN A 42 17.05 11.84 16.44
N LYS A 43 15.88 12.47 16.39
CA LYS A 43 15.40 13.34 17.47
C LYS A 43 15.24 12.54 18.78
N ALA A 44 14.60 11.38 18.71
CA ALA A 44 14.41 10.50 19.86
C ALA A 44 15.71 10.03 20.50
N GLU A 45 16.77 9.83 19.70
CA GLU A 45 18.09 9.47 20.21
C GLU A 45 18.74 10.62 20.99
N ARG A 46 18.67 11.86 20.47
CA ARG A 46 19.14 13.07 21.16
C ARG A 46 18.39 13.32 22.47
N GLU A 47 17.10 13.03 22.50
CA GLU A 47 16.21 13.22 23.66
C GLU A 47 16.17 11.98 24.58
N ASN A 48 16.89 10.90 24.24
CA ASN A 48 16.82 9.60 24.90
C ASN A 48 15.39 9.01 25.05
N ASP A 49 14.46 9.37 24.16
CA ASP A 49 13.09 8.86 24.11
C ASP A 49 13.10 7.43 23.55
N ARG A 50 13.03 6.44 24.45
CA ARG A 50 13.03 5.02 24.08
C ARG A 50 11.80 4.61 23.26
N ASN A 51 10.66 5.27 23.40
CA ASN A 51 9.43 4.89 22.71
C ASN A 51 9.50 5.18 21.21
N LYS A 52 10.24 6.22 20.82
CA LYS A 52 10.38 6.63 19.41
C LYS A 52 11.60 6.04 18.69
N LYS A 53 12.49 5.32 19.40
CA LYS A 53 13.64 4.63 18.78
C LYS A 53 13.23 3.58 17.74
N ASN A 54 12.02 3.04 17.83
CA ASN A 54 11.48 2.04 16.91
C ASN A 54 10.48 2.59 15.88
N TYR A 55 10.24 3.90 15.90
CA TYR A 55 9.33 4.55 14.95
C TYR A 55 9.76 4.25 13.51
N GLY A 56 8.81 3.80 12.69
CA GLY A 56 9.05 3.48 11.29
C GLY A 56 10.03 2.33 11.02
N LYS A 57 10.39 1.52 12.02
CA LYS A 57 11.14 0.27 11.79
C LYS A 57 10.19 -0.85 11.37
N LEU A 58 9.52 -0.65 10.23
CA LEU A 58 8.53 -1.58 9.71
C LEU A 58 9.20 -2.89 9.26
N GLU A 59 8.75 -4.00 9.82
CA GLU A 59 9.27 -5.33 9.47
C GLU A 59 8.54 -5.93 8.28
N GLU A 60 9.26 -6.71 7.48
CA GLU A 60 8.68 -7.39 6.31
C GLU A 60 7.52 -8.32 6.70
N SER A 61 7.59 -8.97 7.87
CA SER A 61 6.50 -9.80 8.41
C SER A 61 5.21 -9.01 8.61
N GLN A 62 5.31 -7.77 9.10
CA GLN A 62 4.15 -6.92 9.35
C GLN A 62 3.48 -6.50 8.05
N PHE A 63 4.27 -6.15 7.02
CA PHE A 63 3.72 -5.82 5.70
C PHE A 63 3.11 -7.06 5.02
N ARG A 64 3.78 -8.22 5.11
CA ARG A 64 3.25 -9.49 4.58
C ARG A 64 1.88 -9.85 5.18
N ASN A 65 1.64 -9.53 6.45
CA ASN A 65 0.33 -9.76 7.06
C ASN A 65 -0.78 -8.94 6.39
N VAL A 66 -0.49 -7.69 5.97
CA VAL A 66 -1.45 -6.86 5.21
C VAL A 66 -1.75 -7.49 3.85
N ILE A 67 -0.73 -7.97 3.15
CA ILE A 67 -0.90 -8.66 1.85
C ILE A 67 -1.78 -9.89 2.02
N ARG A 68 -1.50 -10.73 3.02
CA ARG A 68 -2.31 -11.93 3.29
C ARG A 68 -3.77 -11.57 3.54
N VAL A 69 -4.05 -10.51 4.30
CA VAL A 69 -5.42 -10.03 4.51
C VAL A 69 -6.06 -9.64 3.19
N ALA A 70 -5.37 -8.88 2.35
CA ALA A 70 -5.84 -8.45 1.04
C ALA A 70 -6.11 -9.61 0.06
N GLU A 71 -5.33 -10.70 0.16
CA GLU A 71 -5.51 -11.91 -0.65
C GLU A 71 -6.72 -12.74 -0.21
N THR A 72 -7.11 -12.69 1.08
CA THR A 72 -8.18 -13.53 1.65
C THR A 72 -9.54 -12.83 1.77
N THR A 73 -9.62 -11.54 1.43
CA THR A 73 -10.84 -10.75 1.56
C THR A 73 -11.30 -10.23 0.21
N ASP A 74 -12.62 -10.12 0.06
CA ASP A 74 -13.27 -9.43 -1.05
C ASP A 74 -13.76 -8.03 -0.65
N SER A 75 -13.34 -7.53 0.51
CA SER A 75 -13.72 -6.21 1.02
C SER A 75 -12.49 -5.32 1.26
N PRO A 76 -12.37 -4.20 0.51
CA PRO A 76 -11.35 -3.18 0.76
C PRO A 76 -11.43 -2.57 2.17
N GLU A 77 -12.63 -2.52 2.76
CA GLU A 77 -12.84 -2.03 4.13
C GLU A 77 -12.12 -2.91 5.16
N VAL A 78 -12.10 -4.23 4.97
CA VAL A 78 -11.36 -5.15 5.85
C VAL A 78 -9.86 -4.85 5.80
N ILE A 79 -9.31 -4.54 4.63
CA ILE A 79 -7.89 -4.18 4.45
C ILE A 79 -7.58 -2.87 5.18
N LYS A 80 -8.44 -1.84 5.01
CA LYS A 80 -8.30 -0.55 5.70
C LYS A 80 -8.39 -0.69 7.21
N ASN A 81 -9.36 -1.46 7.71
CA ASN A 81 -9.53 -1.70 9.14
C ASN A 81 -8.32 -2.45 9.73
N PHE A 82 -7.75 -3.40 8.99
CA PHE A 82 -6.52 -4.05 9.41
C PHE A 82 -5.37 -3.05 9.53
N LEU A 83 -5.18 -2.15 8.55
CA LEU A 83 -4.16 -1.10 8.60
C LEU A 83 -4.39 -0.11 9.75
N LEU A 84 -5.63 0.29 10.02
CA LEU A 84 -5.99 1.12 11.18
C LEU A 84 -5.63 0.44 12.50
N TYR A 85 -5.91 -0.86 12.61
CA TYR A 85 -5.53 -1.64 13.77
C TYR A 85 -4.00 -1.71 13.94
N GLN A 86 -3.24 -1.93 12.86
CA GLN A 86 -1.78 -1.91 12.91
C GLN A 86 -1.25 -0.54 13.39
N LEU A 87 -1.82 0.55 12.89
CA LEU A 87 -1.48 1.93 13.29
C LEU A 87 -1.78 2.21 14.76
N GLY A 88 -2.84 1.63 15.32
CA GLY A 88 -3.21 1.79 16.74
C GLY A 88 -2.35 0.95 17.69
N ARG A 89 -1.74 -0.14 17.20
CA ARG A 89 -0.99 -1.10 18.02
C ARG A 89 0.47 -0.72 18.20
N ASP A 90 1.12 -0.15 17.18
CA ASP A 90 2.52 0.25 17.25
C ASP A 90 2.82 1.50 16.41
N ASN A 91 4.04 2.02 16.53
CA ASN A 91 4.50 3.19 15.75
C ASN A 91 5.37 2.82 14.55
N LYS A 92 5.41 1.55 14.15
CA LYS A 92 6.22 1.08 13.01
C LYS A 92 5.59 1.46 11.68
N TRP A 93 4.26 1.61 11.65
CA TRP A 93 3.53 2.17 10.50
C TRP A 93 3.51 3.69 10.46
N GLY A 94 4.05 4.34 11.50
CA GLY A 94 4.01 5.78 11.70
C GLY A 94 2.97 6.20 12.72
N ALA A 95 2.68 7.50 12.79
CA ALA A 95 1.62 8.06 13.63
C ALA A 95 0.97 9.26 12.95
N GLY A 96 -0.34 9.42 13.15
CA GLY A 96 -1.10 10.55 12.59
C GLY A 96 -1.16 10.56 11.06
N LYS A 97 -1.40 11.75 10.50
CA LYS A 97 -1.66 11.99 9.07
C LYS A 97 -0.50 11.67 8.13
N ASP A 98 0.71 11.58 8.67
CA ASP A 98 1.95 11.33 7.93
C ASP A 98 2.41 9.87 8.06
N SER A 99 1.61 9.02 8.72
CA SER A 99 1.86 7.58 8.78
C SER A 99 1.69 6.91 7.42
N LEU A 100 2.50 5.90 7.15
CA LEU A 100 2.41 5.10 5.94
C LEU A 100 1.03 4.42 5.82
N ALA A 101 0.50 3.91 6.95
CA ALA A 101 -0.82 3.28 6.97
C ALA A 101 -1.93 4.25 6.52
N VAL A 102 -1.95 5.49 7.01
CA VAL A 102 -2.95 6.49 6.60
C VAL A 102 -2.84 6.82 5.10
N LYS A 103 -1.63 6.92 4.55
CA LYS A 103 -1.45 7.17 3.11
C LYS A 103 -1.97 6.01 2.26
N ILE A 104 -1.65 4.77 2.64
CA ILE A 104 -2.16 3.57 1.96
C ILE A 104 -3.69 3.51 2.04
N ILE A 105 -4.27 3.78 3.22
CA ILE A 105 -5.73 3.81 3.42
C ILE A 105 -6.39 4.86 2.51
N ALA A 106 -5.78 6.03 2.37
CA ALA A 106 -6.29 7.09 1.49
C ALA A 106 -6.20 6.71 0.01
N ASP A 107 -5.12 6.04 -0.40
CA ASP A 107 -4.97 5.52 -1.77
C ASP A 107 -6.01 4.43 -2.10
N ILE A 108 -6.30 3.55 -1.14
CA ILE A 108 -7.38 2.55 -1.24
C ILE A 108 -8.73 3.27 -1.36
N GLY A 109 -9.06 4.14 -0.40
CA GLY A 109 -10.32 4.88 -0.34
C GLY A 109 -11.56 4.01 -0.13
N SER A 110 -12.71 4.52 -0.53
CA SER A 110 -14.02 3.85 -0.59
C SER A 110 -14.63 3.98 -2.00
N ALA A 111 -15.68 3.19 -2.27
CA ALA A 111 -16.37 3.21 -3.57
C ALA A 111 -17.04 4.56 -3.91
N ASP A 112 -17.21 5.43 -2.91
CA ASP A 112 -17.82 6.76 -3.07
C ASP A 112 -16.76 7.89 -3.03
N SER A 113 -15.47 7.55 -3.10
CA SER A 113 -14.37 8.51 -2.98
C SER A 113 -13.54 8.60 -4.26
N ASP A 114 -13.02 9.80 -4.54
CA ASP A 114 -12.03 10.07 -5.59
C ASP A 114 -10.63 9.55 -5.20
N SER A 115 -10.55 8.33 -4.64
CA SER A 115 -9.28 7.72 -4.28
C SER A 115 -8.50 7.28 -5.51
N ARG A 116 -7.19 7.16 -5.36
CA ARG A 116 -6.31 6.85 -6.49
C ARG A 116 -6.58 5.46 -7.05
N LEU A 117 -6.68 4.45 -6.20
CA LEU A 117 -6.88 3.07 -6.64
C LEU A 117 -8.30 2.83 -7.17
N TYR A 118 -9.31 3.47 -6.59
CA TYR A 118 -10.67 3.35 -7.09
C TYR A 118 -10.85 4.08 -8.44
N THR A 119 -10.33 5.29 -8.56
CA THR A 119 -10.31 6.03 -9.84
C THR A 119 -9.57 5.25 -10.93
N LEU A 120 -8.45 4.61 -10.57
CA LEU A 120 -7.70 3.77 -11.51
C LEU A 120 -8.47 2.51 -11.91
N ALA A 121 -9.21 1.90 -10.98
CA ALA A 121 -10.08 0.77 -11.28
C ALA A 121 -11.16 1.12 -12.30
N HIS A 122 -11.79 2.30 -12.17
CA HIS A 122 -12.75 2.81 -13.16
C HIS A 122 -12.12 3.02 -14.54
N LYS A 123 -10.90 3.57 -14.60
CA LYS A 123 -10.17 3.73 -15.87
C LYS A 123 -9.86 2.39 -16.53
N VAL A 124 -9.40 1.42 -15.76
CA VAL A 124 -9.13 0.05 -16.23
C VAL A 124 -10.41 -0.62 -16.71
N ALA A 125 -11.50 -0.52 -15.95
CA ALA A 125 -12.80 -1.07 -16.32
C ALA A 125 -13.32 -0.46 -17.63
N HIS A 126 -13.20 0.87 -17.77
CA HIS A 126 -13.57 1.57 -19.00
C HIS A 126 -12.74 1.13 -20.20
N GLY A 127 -11.41 1.06 -20.07
CA GLY A 127 -10.51 0.61 -21.14
C GLY A 127 -10.74 -0.84 -21.57
N ALA A 128 -11.11 -1.70 -20.62
CA ALA A 128 -11.42 -3.11 -20.86
C ALA A 128 -12.88 -3.38 -21.26
N ALA A 129 -13.74 -2.35 -21.32
CA ALA A 129 -15.19 -2.48 -21.48
C ALA A 129 -15.85 -3.43 -20.46
N SER A 130 -15.32 -3.47 -19.24
CA SER A 130 -15.81 -4.31 -18.14
C SER A 130 -16.70 -3.53 -17.18
N GLN A 131 -17.67 -4.22 -16.59
CA GLN A 131 -18.49 -3.70 -15.48
C GLN A 131 -17.96 -4.12 -14.10
N ASN A 132 -16.91 -4.95 -14.05
CA ASN A 132 -16.41 -5.57 -12.82
C ASN A 132 -15.41 -4.69 -12.05
N ILE A 133 -15.82 -3.46 -11.75
CA ILE A 133 -14.96 -2.45 -11.10
C ILE A 133 -14.46 -2.93 -9.74
N HIS A 134 -15.30 -3.61 -8.96
CA HIS A 134 -14.95 -4.08 -7.62
C HIS A 134 -13.81 -5.10 -7.62
N SER A 135 -13.86 -6.09 -8.51
CA SER A 135 -12.77 -7.08 -8.65
C SER A 135 -11.49 -6.42 -9.12
N ILE A 136 -11.58 -5.50 -10.08
CA ILE A 136 -10.43 -4.74 -10.58
C ILE A 136 -9.80 -3.93 -9.45
N TRP A 137 -10.62 -3.27 -8.62
CA TRP A 137 -10.15 -2.47 -7.50
C TRP A 137 -9.39 -3.33 -6.48
N LEU A 138 -9.92 -4.50 -6.11
CA LEU A 138 -9.21 -5.44 -5.23
C LEU A 138 -7.87 -5.89 -5.82
N ASP A 139 -7.83 -6.19 -7.12
CA ASP A 139 -6.59 -6.62 -7.77
C ASP A 139 -5.54 -5.50 -7.82
N LEU A 140 -5.96 -4.27 -8.05
CA LEU A 140 -5.08 -3.11 -7.97
C LEU A 140 -4.55 -2.91 -6.53
N ILE A 141 -5.38 -3.06 -5.50
CA ILE A 141 -4.94 -2.99 -4.08
C ILE A 141 -3.90 -4.08 -3.79
N ARG A 142 -4.17 -5.34 -4.17
CA ARG A 142 -3.26 -6.47 -3.96
C ARG A 142 -1.91 -6.23 -4.63
N ARG A 143 -1.91 -5.76 -5.89
CA ARG A 143 -0.69 -5.40 -6.62
C ARG A 143 0.06 -4.25 -5.98
N TYR A 144 -0.64 -3.17 -5.63
CA TYR A 144 -0.10 -1.99 -4.95
C TYR A 144 0.62 -2.36 -3.65
N LEU A 145 -0.01 -3.16 -2.80
CA LEU A 145 0.60 -3.69 -1.57
C LEU A 145 1.77 -4.63 -1.89
N GLY A 146 1.66 -5.48 -2.91
CA GLY A 146 2.74 -6.35 -3.36
C GLY A 146 4.00 -5.57 -3.77
N TYR A 147 3.85 -4.46 -4.51
CA TYR A 147 4.97 -3.55 -4.83
C TYR A 147 5.55 -2.91 -3.57
N GLY A 148 4.69 -2.48 -2.63
CA GLY A 148 5.14 -1.96 -1.33
C GLY A 148 5.98 -2.94 -0.53
N SER A 149 5.56 -4.21 -0.43
CA SER A 149 6.34 -5.24 0.26
C SER A 149 7.70 -5.48 -0.41
N ARG A 150 7.75 -5.53 -1.75
CA ARG A 150 9.03 -5.66 -2.48
C ARG A 150 9.95 -4.46 -2.21
N TYR A 151 9.39 -3.26 -2.20
CA TYR A 151 10.16 -2.05 -1.93
C TYR A 151 10.64 -1.96 -0.48
N LEU A 152 9.85 -2.45 0.49
CA LEU A 152 10.26 -2.54 1.89
C LEU A 152 11.51 -3.39 2.08
N VAL A 153 11.59 -4.53 1.36
CA VAL A 153 12.80 -5.38 1.37
C VAL A 153 14.02 -4.59 0.89
N TYR A 154 13.87 -3.80 -0.19
CA TYR A 154 14.93 -2.93 -0.69
C TYR A 154 15.35 -1.89 0.36
N LEU A 155 14.40 -1.16 0.96
CA LEU A 155 14.68 -0.15 1.99
C LEU A 155 15.38 -0.77 3.22
N ASN A 156 14.91 -1.92 3.69
CA ASN A 156 15.51 -2.61 4.83
C ASN A 156 16.93 -3.10 4.54
N LYS A 157 17.19 -3.62 3.33
CA LYS A 157 18.55 -3.99 2.89
C LYS A 157 19.47 -2.77 2.80
N LYS A 158 18.98 -1.66 2.24
CA LYS A 158 19.73 -0.40 2.13
C LYS A 158 20.11 0.13 3.52
N THR A 159 19.19 0.10 4.47
CA THR A 159 19.44 0.53 5.86
C THR A 159 20.44 -0.37 6.58
N LYS A 160 20.42 -1.70 6.35
CA LYS A 160 21.40 -2.63 6.93
C LYS A 160 22.82 -2.43 6.39
N ARG A 161 22.98 -2.07 5.12
CA ARG A 161 24.29 -1.80 4.50
C ARG A 161 24.96 -0.52 5.00
N ASN A 162 24.16 0.44 5.50
CA ASN A 162 24.64 1.75 5.95
C ASN A 162 24.87 1.82 7.47
N LYS A 163 24.75 0.70 8.18
CA LYS A 163 25.05 0.56 9.62
C LYS A 163 26.37 -0.18 9.79
#